data_AF-A0A382KSU9-F1
#
_entry.id   AF-A0A382KSU9-F1
#
_cell.length_a   1.000
_cell.length_b   1.000
_cell.length_c   1.000
_cell.angle_alpha   90.00
_cell.angle_beta   90.00
_cell.angle_gamma   90.00
#
_symmetry.space_group_name_H-M   'P 1'
#
loop_
_entity.id
_entity.type
_entity.pdbx_description
1 polymer ?
#
loop_
_entity_poly.entity_id
_entity_poly.type
_entity_poly.pdbx_seq_one_letter_code
_entity_poly.pdbx_strand_id
1 'polypeptide(L)' 'VIILANTLRLWALSDTHVGTDLKFGRRSLEEVIQHAESWPNRPEQSGGFDIAVNLGDFSGS' A
#
# COMPACT_ATOMS: atom_id res chain seq x y z
N VAL A 1 6.44 -32.76 -9.20
CA VAL A 1 6.84 -31.55 -8.45
C VAL A 1 5.86 -30.45 -8.83
N ILE A 2 4.91 -30.13 -7.96
CA ILE A 2 4.10 -28.93 -8.16
C ILE A 2 5.00 -27.79 -7.72
N ILE A 3 5.47 -26.96 -8.67
CA ILE A 3 6.06 -25.68 -8.31
C ILE A 3 4.87 -24.82 -7.87
N LEU A 4 4.60 -24.79 -6.57
CA LEU A 4 3.85 -23.68 -5.99
C LEU A 4 4.76 -22.48 -6.17
N ALA A 5 4.54 -21.69 -7.22
CA ALA A 5 5.14 -20.37 -7.27
C ALA A 5 4.62 -19.64 -6.03
N ASN A 6 5.49 -19.40 -5.05
CA ASN A 6 5.15 -18.54 -3.91
C ASN A 6 4.87 -17.15 -4.49
N THR A 7 3.59 -16.78 -4.55
CA THR A 7 3.18 -15.44 -4.98
C THR A 7 3.73 -14.41 -4.00
N LEU A 8 4.64 -13.55 -4.45
CA LEU A 8 5.06 -12.36 -3.72
C LEU A 8 4.07 -11.23 -3.99
N ARG A 9 3.45 -10.70 -2.94
CA ARG A 9 2.48 -9.59 -3.01
C ARG A 9 3.14 -8.29 -2.57
N LEU A 10 3.13 -7.31 -3.47
CA LEU A 10 3.73 -5.99 -3.26
C LEU A 10 2.65 -4.95 -3.00
N TRP A 11 2.79 -4.16 -1.95
CA TRP A 11 2.07 -2.90 -1.81
C TRP A 11 2.94 -1.76 -2.33
N ALA A 12 2.65 -1.28 -3.55
CA ALA A 12 3.43 -0.23 -4.19
C ALA A 12 2.81 1.15 -3.97
N LEU A 13 3.65 2.13 -3.62
CA LEU A 13 3.28 3.53 -3.43
C LEU A 13 4.41 4.45 -3.92
N SER A 14 4.06 5.68 -4.28
CA SER A 14 4.98 6.73 -4.73
C SER A 14 4.36 8.10 -4.46
N ASP A 15 5.15 9.16 -4.50
CA ASP A 15 4.67 10.56 -4.54
C ASP A 15 3.68 10.86 -3.41
N THR A 16 4.01 10.32 -2.24
CA THR A 16 3.15 10.41 -1.06
C THR A 16 3.16 11.82 -0.49
N HIS A 17 4.28 12.54 -0.63
CA HIS A 17 4.47 13.88 -0.10
C HIS A 17 3.91 14.01 1.33
N VAL A 18 4.41 13.16 2.24
CA VAL A 18 3.85 13.00 3.60
C VAL A 18 3.57 14.35 4.24
N GLY A 19 2.29 14.58 4.57
CA GLY A 19 1.81 15.80 5.22
C GLY A 19 1.31 16.90 4.27
N THR A 20 1.55 16.82 2.96
CA THR A 20 1.03 17.81 1.99
C THR A 20 -0.49 17.80 1.95
N ASP A 21 -1.11 16.63 1.89
CA ASP A 21 -2.57 16.50 1.84
C ASP A 21 -3.26 16.94 3.15
N LEU A 22 -2.56 16.85 4.29
CA LEU A 22 -3.06 17.36 5.57
C LEU A 22 -3.27 18.89 5.53
N LYS A 23 -2.48 19.64 4.74
CA LYS A 23 -2.65 21.09 4.53
C LYS A 23 -3.98 21.42 3.86
N PHE A 24 -4.58 20.45 3.18
CA PHE A 24 -5.86 20.57 2.46
C PHE A 24 -6.99 19.78 3.14
N GLY A 25 -6.79 19.32 4.39
CA GLY A 25 -7.79 18.56 5.15
C GLY A 25 -8.03 17.13 4.66
N ARG A 26 -7.14 16.58 3.83
CA ARG A 26 -7.21 15.20 3.29
C ARG A 26 -6.24 14.29 4.04
N ARG A 27 -6.60 13.01 4.19
CA ARG A 27 -5.79 11.97 4.88
C ARG A 27 -5.42 10.83 3.93
N SER A 28 -5.03 11.17 2.70
CA SER A 28 -4.82 10.23 1.59
C SER A 28 -3.88 9.07 1.91
N LEU A 29 -2.69 9.34 2.47
CA LEU A 29 -1.75 8.27 2.85
C LEU A 29 -2.35 7.33 3.90
N GLU A 30 -3.09 7.86 4.87
CA GLU A 30 -3.73 7.03 5.88
C GLU A 30 -4.82 6.15 5.27
N GLU A 31 -5.66 6.70 4.39
CA GLU A 31 -6.72 5.94 3.71
C GLU A 31 -6.16 4.73 2.96
N VAL A 32 -5.03 4.91 2.25
CA VAL A 32 -4.41 3.80 1.51
C VAL A 32 -3.66 2.82 2.40
N ILE A 33 -3.08 3.26 3.53
CA ILE A 33 -2.53 2.36 4.56
C ILE A 33 -3.65 1.51 5.15
N GLN A 34 -4.77 2.12 5.56
CA GLN A 34 -5.92 1.38 6.10
C GLN A 34 -6.47 0.37 5.09
N HIS A 35 -6.53 0.74 3.81
CA HIS A 35 -6.90 -0.20 2.75
C HIS A 35 -5.92 -1.38 2.67
N ALA A 36 -4.60 -1.13 2.71
CA ALA A 36 -3.59 -2.18 2.66
C ALA A 36 -3.65 -3.12 3.88
N GLU A 37 -3.84 -2.57 5.08
CA GLU A 37 -4.00 -3.33 6.33
C GLU A 37 -5.33 -4.11 6.37
N SER A 38 -6.36 -3.64 5.68
CA SER A 38 -7.64 -4.35 5.54
C SER A 38 -7.60 -5.51 4.55
N TRP A 39 -6.53 -5.66 3.78
CA TRP A 39 -6.42 -6.69 2.75
C TRP A 39 -6.17 -8.08 3.38
N PRO A 40 -6.86 -9.14 2.94
CA PRO A 40 -7.86 -9.18 1.88
C PRO A 40 -9.21 -8.63 2.38
N ASN A 41 -9.80 -7.68 1.64
CA ASN A 41 -11.05 -7.02 2.03
C ASN A 41 -12.27 -7.46 1.20
N ARG A 42 -12.10 -8.47 0.34
CA ARG A 42 -13.17 -9.09 -0.44
C ARG A 42 -13.02 -10.62 -0.50
N PRO A 43 -14.13 -11.37 -0.69
CA PRO A 43 -14.11 -12.83 -0.67
C PRO A 43 -13.18 -13.49 -1.72
N GLU A 44 -12.94 -12.82 -2.85
CA GLU A 44 -12.07 -13.29 -3.94
C GLU A 44 -10.58 -13.04 -3.70
N GLN A 45 -10.22 -12.26 -2.68
CA GLN A 45 -8.85 -11.93 -2.33
C GLN A 45 -8.31 -12.88 -1.26
N SER A 46 -6.99 -13.11 -1.27
CA SER A 46 -6.34 -13.96 -0.27
C SER A 46 -4.98 -13.38 0.14
N GLY A 47 -4.60 -13.65 1.40
CA GLY A 47 -3.33 -13.22 2.01
C GLY A 47 -3.22 -11.71 2.19
N GLY A 48 -2.11 -11.25 2.77
CA GLY A 48 -1.73 -9.83 2.89
C GLY A 48 -0.59 -9.47 1.95
N PHE A 49 -0.12 -8.22 2.02
CA PHE A 49 1.12 -7.81 1.33
C PHE A 49 2.34 -8.31 2.08
N ASP A 50 3.34 -8.79 1.36
CA ASP A 50 4.58 -9.30 1.95
C ASP A 50 5.58 -8.16 2.20
N ILE A 51 5.61 -7.19 1.28
CA ILE A 51 6.43 -5.98 1.40
C ILE A 51 5.69 -4.75 0.87
N ALA A 52 6.02 -3.60 1.45
CA ALA A 52 5.71 -2.31 0.88
C ALA A 52 6.91 -1.81 0.05
N VAL A 53 6.66 -1.32 -1.15
CA VAL A 53 7.68 -0.72 -2.02
C VAL A 53 7.31 0.73 -2.27
N ASN A 54 8.13 1.61 -1.70
CA ASN A 54 8.06 3.04 -1.97
C ASN A 54 8.99 3.40 -3.14
N LEU A 55 8.46 4.04 -4.17
CA LEU A 55 9.17 4.35 -5.41
C LEU A 55 9.81 5.75 -5.44
N GLY A 56 9.56 6.58 -4.44
CA GLY A 56 10.15 7.93 -4.35
C GLY A 56 9.18 8.99 -3.83
N ASP A 57 9.74 10.16 -3.59
CA ASP A 57 9.04 11.37 -3.13
C ASP A 57 8.10 11.12 -1.94
N PHE A 58 8.64 10.41 -0.96
CA PHE A 58 7.90 10.05 0.24
C PHE A 58 7.64 11.24 1.13
N SER A 59 8.64 12.11 1.28
CA SER A 59 8.59 13.30 2.11
C SER A 59 9.10 14.50 1.32
N GLY A 60 8.41 15.62 1.44
CA GLY A 60 8.68 16.79 0.62
C GLY A 60 7.38 17.53 0.30
N SER A 61 7.51 18.79 -0.11
CA SER A 61 6.44 19.62 -0.65
C SER A 61 6.79 20.02 -2.07
#